data_AF-A0A554RFK8-F1
#
_entry.id   AF-A0A554RFK8-F1
#
_cell.length_a   1.000
_cell.length_b   1.000
_cell.length_c   1.000
_cell.angle_alpha   90.00
_cell.angle_beta   90.00
_cell.angle_gamma   90.00
#
_symmetry.space_group_name_H-M   'P 1'
#
loop_
_entity.id
_entity.type
_entity.pdbx_description
1 polymer ?
#
loop_
_entity_poly.entity_id
_entity_poly.type
_entity_poly.pdbx_seq_one_letter_code
_entity_poly.pdbx_strand_id
1 'polypeptide(L)'
;MIVAFIDELRAEDHAVESICRVLREQGCQIAARTYRDWARLDRPVAARTVSDAIVTNQVRDLAWTIDHEGVRRMTPEGLYGRRKMTALVQRTSPEASPGS
;
A
#
# COMPACT_ATOMS: atom_id res chain seq x y z
N MET A 1 10.86 -3.11 3.36
CA MET A 1 12.01 -2.39 3.93
C MET A 1 12.50 -3.04 5.22
N ILE A 2 11.73 -3.13 6.31
CA ILE A 2 12.20 -3.76 7.56
C ILE A 2 12.24 -5.30 7.50
N VAL A 3 11.21 -5.94 6.94
CA VAL A 3 11.16 -7.43 6.84
C VAL A 3 12.33 -7.95 5.99
N ALA A 4 12.54 -7.36 4.80
CA ALA A 4 13.64 -7.72 3.91
C ALA A 4 15.03 -7.56 4.56
N PHE A 5 15.24 -6.50 5.35
CA PHE A 5 16.49 -6.31 6.10
C PHE A 5 16.70 -7.41 7.16
N ILE A 6 15.64 -7.78 7.88
CA ILE A 6 15.71 -8.89 8.85
C ILE A 6 15.95 -10.22 8.13
N ASP A 7 15.37 -10.42 6.94
CA ASP A 7 15.57 -11.62 6.12
C ASP A 7 17.02 -11.74 5.62
N GLU A 8 17.64 -10.63 5.21
CA GLU A 8 19.04 -10.57 4.79
C GLU A 8 19.97 -10.98 5.93
N LEU A 9 19.86 -10.34 7.10
CA LEU A 9 20.68 -10.70 8.26
C LEU A 9 20.39 -12.12 8.77
N ARG A 10 19.15 -12.59 8.66
CA ARG A 10 18.81 -13.97 8.99
C ARG A 10 19.46 -14.96 8.00
N ALA A 11 19.60 -14.60 6.72
CA ALA A 11 20.32 -15.39 5.74
C ALA A 11 21.83 -15.45 6.02
N GLU A 12 22.36 -14.43 6.71
CA GLU A 12 23.73 -14.40 7.27
C GLU A 12 23.84 -15.11 8.63
N ASP A 13 22.82 -15.89 9.02
CA ASP A 13 22.77 -16.70 10.25
C ASP A 13 22.64 -15.89 11.57
N HIS A 14 22.19 -14.64 11.49
CA HIS A 14 21.84 -13.85 12.68
C HIS A 14 20.47 -14.21 13.24
N ALA A 15 20.39 -14.40 14.56
CA ALA A 15 19.13 -14.67 15.25
C ALA A 15 18.17 -13.47 15.18
N VAL A 16 16.92 -13.72 14.77
CA VAL A 16 15.84 -12.72 14.62
C VAL A 16 15.63 -11.89 15.90
N GLU A 17 15.67 -12.54 17.06
CA GLU A 17 15.53 -11.90 18.37
C GLU A 17 16.65 -10.87 18.62
N SER A 18 17.88 -11.19 18.23
CA SER A 18 19.03 -10.28 18.35
C SER A 18 18.89 -9.09 17.40
N ILE A 19 18.50 -9.34 16.15
CA ILE A 19 18.27 -8.28 15.14
C ILE A 19 17.17 -7.33 15.63
N CYS A 20 16.02 -7.86 16.06
CA CYS A 20 14.91 -7.04 16.55
C CYS A 20 15.28 -6.23 17.81
N ARG A 21 16.16 -6.75 18.66
CA ARG A 21 16.67 -6.02 19.84
C ARG A 21 17.46 -4.78 19.41
N VAL A 22 18.43 -4.95 18.50
CA VAL A 22 19.23 -3.84 17.97
C VAL A 22 18.34 -2.83 17.24
N LEU A 23 17.39 -3.29 16.42
CA LEU A 23 16.46 -2.41 15.72
C LEU A 23 15.65 -1.53 16.67
N ARG A 24 15.22 -2.06 17.82
CA ARG A 24 14.53 -1.25 18.85
C ARG A 24 15.43 -0.19 19.47
N GLU A 25 16.69 -0.53 19.72
CA GLU A 25 17.70 0.41 20.23
C GLU A 25 17.91 1.56 19.21
N GLN A 26 17.78 1.30 17.91
CA GLN A 26 17.83 2.30 16.83
C GLN A 26 16.48 3.00 16.57
N GLY A 27 15.46 2.78 17.41
CA GLY A 27 14.16 3.44 17.31
C GLY A 27 13.11 2.71 16.46
N CYS A 28 13.43 1.56 15.87
CA CYS A 28 12.48 0.74 15.12
C CYS A 28 11.71 -0.21 16.07
N GLN A 29 10.44 0.11 16.35
CA GLN A 29 9.57 -0.64 17.26
C GLN A 29 9.06 -1.95 16.61
N ILE A 30 9.93 -2.94 16.46
CA ILE A 30 9.57 -4.27 15.93
C ILE A 30 9.85 -5.39 16.94
N ALA A 31 8.94 -6.37 17.03
CA ALA A 31 9.12 -7.59 17.82
C ALA A 31 9.35 -8.80 16.92
N ALA A 32 10.09 -9.80 17.40
CA ALA A 32 10.30 -11.05 16.66
C ALA A 32 8.97 -11.74 16.28
N ARG A 33 7.95 -11.70 17.16
CA ARG A 33 6.59 -12.20 16.83
C ARG A 33 5.92 -11.42 15.69
N THR A 34 6.15 -10.12 15.63
CA THR A 34 5.58 -9.22 14.62
C THR A 34 6.26 -9.47 13.28
N TYR A 35 7.59 -9.59 13.27
CA TYR A 35 8.33 -10.04 12.09
C TYR A 35 7.82 -11.40 11.62
N ARG A 36 7.70 -12.40 12.50
CA ARG A 36 7.21 -13.74 12.13
C ARG A 36 5.80 -13.70 11.57
N ASP A 37 4.92 -12.87 12.11
CA ASP A 37 3.58 -12.69 11.52
C ASP A 37 3.67 -12.09 10.11
N TRP A 38 4.49 -11.05 9.93
CA TRP A 38 4.65 -10.36 8.64
C TRP A 38 5.39 -11.18 7.57
N ALA A 39 6.34 -12.03 7.98
CA ALA A 39 7.13 -12.89 7.09
C ALA A 39 6.38 -14.15 6.65
N ARG A 40 5.17 -14.41 7.16
CA ARG A 40 4.32 -15.51 6.68
C ARG A 40 3.93 -15.27 5.23
N LEU A 41 4.31 -16.22 4.36
CA LEU A 41 3.94 -16.22 2.94
C LEU A 41 2.41 -16.24 2.74
N ASP A 42 1.68 -16.94 3.62
CA ASP A 42 0.22 -17.09 3.54
C ASP A 42 -0.57 -16.01 4.30
N ARG A 43 0.08 -14.90 4.69
CA ARG A 43 -0.63 -13.83 5.38
C ARG A 43 -1.61 -13.16 4.43
N PRO A 44 -2.94 -13.24 4.67
CA PRO A 44 -3.90 -12.59 3.81
C PRO A 44 -3.70 -11.07 3.88
N VAL A 45 -3.66 -10.41 2.72
CA VAL A 45 -3.76 -8.96 2.66
C VAL A 45 -5.15 -8.59 3.18
N ALA A 46 -5.21 -7.60 4.08
CA ALA A 46 -6.49 -7.16 4.62
C ALA A 46 -7.42 -6.75 3.47
N ALA A 47 -8.68 -7.21 3.50
CA ALA A 47 -9.65 -6.94 2.44
C ALA A 47 -9.75 -5.43 2.11
N ARG A 48 -9.66 -4.59 3.14
CA ARG A 48 -9.64 -3.13 3.00
C ARG A 48 -8.44 -2.61 2.19
N THR A 49 -7.25 -3.16 2.40
CA THR A 49 -6.06 -2.77 1.64
C THR A 49 -6.24 -3.08 0.16
N VAL A 50 -6.86 -4.22 -0.16
CA VAL A 50 -7.18 -4.59 -1.55
C VAL A 50 -8.23 -3.64 -2.13
N SER A 51 -9.34 -3.39 -1.42
CA SER A 51 -10.39 -2.48 -1.90
C SER A 51 -9.88 -1.05 -2.09
N ASP A 52 -9.06 -0.55 -1.16
CA ASP A 52 -8.48 0.79 -1.23
C ASP A 52 -7.53 0.92 -2.43
N ALA A 53 -6.76 -0.13 -2.74
CA ALA A 53 -5.88 -0.18 -3.91
C ALA A 53 -6.69 -0.12 -5.22
N ILE A 54 -7.81 -0.86 -5.29
CA ILE A 54 -8.72 -0.84 -6.46
C ILE A 54 -9.29 0.57 -6.67
N VAL A 55 -9.83 1.19 -5.61
CA VAL A 55 -10.39 2.56 -5.68
C VAL A 55 -9.30 3.57 -6.05
N THR A 56 -8.11 3.47 -5.44
CA THR A 56 -6.98 4.36 -5.73
C THR A 56 -6.54 4.25 -7.19
N ASN A 57 -6.51 3.04 -7.74
CA ASN A 57 -6.16 2.84 -9.14
C ASN A 57 -7.24 3.42 -10.07
N GLN A 58 -8.51 3.17 -9.78
CA GLN A 58 -9.61 3.74 -10.54
C GLN A 58 -9.60 5.28 -10.55
N VAL A 59 -9.32 5.92 -9.41
CA VAL A 59 -9.15 7.39 -9.35
C VAL A 59 -7.99 7.84 -10.23
N ARG A 60 -6.87 7.11 -10.25
CA ARG A 60 -5.71 7.42 -11.09
C ARG A 60 -6.05 7.32 -12.58
N ASP A 61 -6.77 6.28 -12.96
CA ASP A 61 -7.19 6.03 -14.35
C ASP A 61 -8.21 7.07 -14.82
N LEU A 62 -9.09 7.54 -13.92
CA LEU A 62 -10.03 8.61 -14.23
C LEU A 62 -9.35 9.98 -14.32
N ALA A 63 -8.36 10.25 -13.47
CA ALA A 63 -7.70 11.55 -13.38
C ALA A 63 -6.63 11.78 -14.47
N TRP A 64 -6.13 10.72 -15.10
CA TRP A 64 -5.02 10.81 -16.04
C TRP A 64 -5.26 9.96 -17.28
N THR A 65 -4.91 10.51 -18.43
CA THR A 65 -4.86 9.79 -19.71
C THR A 65 -3.47 9.91 -20.32
N ILE A 66 -3.16 9.02 -21.24
CA ILE A 66 -2.00 9.15 -22.12
C ILE A 66 -2.50 9.81 -23.41
N ASP A 67 -1.85 10.87 -23.86
CA ASP A 67 -2.17 11.51 -25.14
C ASP A 67 -1.53 10.77 -26.33
N HIS A 68 -1.78 11.27 -27.54
CA HIS A 68 -1.26 10.69 -28.77
C HIS A 68 0.28 10.76 -28.88
N GLU A 69 0.93 11.60 -28.08
CA GLU A 69 2.39 11.73 -27.99
C GLU A 69 2.99 10.79 -26.92
N GLY A 70 2.15 10.00 -26.24
CA GLY A 70 2.58 9.12 -25.15
C GLY A 70 2.79 9.86 -23.83
N VAL A 71 2.39 11.14 -23.74
CA VAL A 71 2.57 11.97 -22.55
C VAL A 71 1.37 11.82 -21.64
N ARG A 72 1.64 11.66 -20.34
CA ARG A 72 0.58 11.60 -19.33
C ARG A 72 0.00 13.00 -19.09
N ARG A 73 -1.28 13.18 -19.43
CA ARG A 73 -2.04 14.43 -19.27
C ARG A 73 -3.17 14.23 -18.26
N MET A 74 -3.43 15.27 -17.47
CA MET A 74 -4.54 15.25 -16.52
C MET A 74 -5.86 15.46 -17.26
N THR A 75 -6.88 14.68 -16.92
CA THR A 75 -8.24 14.87 -17.41
C THR A 75 -8.95 15.98 -16.61
N PRO A 76 -10.06 16.54 -17.10
CA PRO A 76 -10.90 17.44 -16.31
C PRO A 76 -11.37 16.83 -14.98
N GLU A 77 -11.65 15.52 -14.96
CA GLU A 77 -12.04 14.74 -13.79
C GLU A 77 -10.92 14.71 -12.73
N GLY A 78 -9.66 14.84 -13.13
CA GLY A 78 -8.53 14.98 -12.19
C GLY A 78 -8.64 16.21 -11.28
N LEU A 79 -9.41 17.23 -11.65
CA LEU A 79 -9.70 18.40 -10.81
C LEU A 79 -10.86 18.17 -9.83
N TYR A 80 -11.52 17.02 -9.88
CA TYR A 80 -12.63 16.73 -9.00
C TYR A 80 -12.12 16.54 -7.57
N GLY A 81 -12.59 17.40 -6.67
CA GLY A 81 -12.45 17.16 -5.24
C GLY A 81 -13.19 15.89 -4.80
N ARG A 82 -12.89 15.41 -3.59
CA ARG A 82 -13.39 14.16 -2.99
C ARG A 82 -14.85 13.86 -3.33
N ARG A 83 -15.79 14.78 -3.05
CA ARG A 83 -17.23 14.54 -3.26
C ARG A 83 -17.58 14.20 -4.72
N LYS A 84 -17.02 14.94 -5.68
CA LYS A 84 -17.28 14.70 -7.11
C LYS A 84 -16.58 13.43 -7.59
N MET A 85 -15.36 13.20 -7.13
CA MET A 85 -14.60 11.99 -7.49
C MET A 85 -15.30 10.73 -6.96
N THR A 86 -15.77 10.72 -5.71
CA THR A 86 -16.52 9.59 -5.15
C THR A 86 -17.77 9.28 -5.97
N ALA A 87 -18.56 10.29 -6.35
CA ALA A 87 -19.74 10.08 -7.17
C ALA A 87 -19.42 9.53 -8.57
N LEU A 88 -18.26 9.89 -9.14
CA LEU A 88 -17.79 9.38 -10.43
C LEU A 88 -17.36 7.91 -10.31
N VAL A 89 -16.53 7.59 -9.30
CA VAL A 89 -16.06 6.23 -8.97
C VAL A 89 -17.23 5.27 -8.72
N GLN A 90 -18.26 5.74 -8.00
CA GLN A 90 -19.45 4.94 -7.68
C GLN A 90 -20.28 4.51 -8.89
N ARG A 91 -20.06 5.09 -10.09
CA ARG A 91 -20.72 4.64 -11.32
C ARG A 91 -20.26 3.25 -11.76
N THR A 92 -19.03 2.88 -11.42
CA THR A 92 -18.42 1.59 -11.76
C THR A 92 -18.14 0.73 -10.53
N SER A 93 -18.02 1.34 -9.35
CA SER A 93 -17.76 0.67 -8.08
C SER A 93 -18.74 1.17 -6.99
N PRO A 94 -19.99 0.71 -6.95
CA PRO A 94 -21.05 1.27 -6.09
C PRO A 94 -20.72 1.28 -4.59
N GLU A 95 -19.94 0.31 -4.13
CA GLU A 95 -19.46 0.16 -2.74
C GLU A 95 -18.32 1.12 -2.35
N ALA A 96 -17.78 1.90 -3.30
CA ALA A 96 -16.72 2.85 -2.99
C ALA A 96 -17.20 3.92 -1.99
N SER A 97 -16.45 4.09 -0.90
CA SER A 97 -16.75 5.10 0.13
C SER A 97 -15.88 6.34 -0.04
N PRO A 98 -16.28 7.51 0.50
CA PRO A 98 -15.45 8.72 0.49
C PRO A 98 -14.15 8.63 1.31
N GLY A 99 -13.89 7.50 1.98
CA GLY A 99 -12.88 7.40 3.02
C GLY A 99 -13.33 8.02 4.36
N SER A 100 -12.50 7.86 5.39
CA SER A 100 -12.62 8.50 6.70
C SER A 100 -12.02 9.89 6.70
#